data_AF-A0A537TLF8-F1
#
_entry.id   AF-A0A537TLF8-F1
#
_cell.length_a   1.000
_cell.length_b   1.000
_cell.length_c   1.000
_cell.angle_alpha   90.00
_cell.angle_beta   90.00
_cell.angle_gamma   90.00
#
_symmetry.space_group_name_H-M   'P 1'
#
loop_
_entity.id
_entity.type
_entity.pdbx_description
1 polymer ?
#
loop_
_entity_poly.entity_id
_entity_poly.type
_entity_poly.pdbx_seq_one_letter_code
_entity_poly.pdbx_strand_id
1 'polypeptide(L)' 'AADTRFLNRYADTSTVIFGPGSTAVMHANDEYVSINDYLTAIKVVALSICDWCGVDRA' A
#
# COMPACT_ATOMS: atom_id res chain seq x y z
N ALA A 1 0.48 3.02 15.15
CA ALA A 1 -0.52 3.95 14.58
C ALA A 1 -0.04 4.41 13.21
N ALA A 2 -0.93 4.81 12.30
CA ALA A 2 -0.57 5.24 10.95
C ALA A 2 -1.19 6.61 10.61
N ASP A 3 -0.64 7.28 9.61
CA ASP A 3 -1.03 8.65 9.25
C ASP A 3 -2.38 8.75 8.56
N THR A 4 -2.89 7.63 8.03
CA THR A 4 -4.22 7.57 7.39
C THR A 4 -5.35 8.04 8.28
N ARG A 5 -5.19 7.96 9.62
CA ARG A 5 -6.16 8.52 10.57
C ARG A 5 -6.40 10.02 10.36
N PHE A 6 -5.37 10.78 9.97
CA PHE A 6 -5.51 12.22 9.77
C PHE A 6 -6.24 12.54 8.49
N LEU A 7 -5.94 11.80 7.42
CA LEU A 7 -6.56 12.00 6.11
C LEU A 7 -8.05 11.63 6.14
N ASN A 8 -8.37 10.48 6.74
CA ASN A 8 -9.76 10.04 6.87
C ASN A 8 -10.57 10.91 7.83
N ARG A 9 -9.98 11.38 8.95
CA ARG A 9 -10.74 12.09 9.99
C ARG A 9 -10.81 13.60 9.79
N TYR A 10 -9.79 14.20 9.18
CA TYR A 10 -9.65 15.66 9.17
C TYR A 10 -9.44 16.25 7.77
N ALA A 11 -9.23 15.46 6.72
CA ALA A 11 -8.96 15.96 5.38
C ALA A 11 -9.99 15.54 4.32
N ASP A 12 -11.05 14.82 4.69
CA ASP A 12 -12.07 14.26 3.77
C ASP A 12 -11.47 13.45 2.61
N THR A 13 -10.34 12.80 2.86
CA THR A 13 -9.62 12.02 1.85
C THR A 13 -9.66 10.55 2.24
N SER A 14 -10.53 9.79 1.55
CA SER A 14 -10.61 8.34 1.74
C SER A 14 -9.26 7.67 1.46
N THR A 15 -8.68 7.07 2.50
CA THR A 15 -7.32 6.54 2.46
C THR A 15 -7.26 5.14 3.06
N VAL A 16 -6.66 4.20 2.34
CA VAL A 16 -6.35 2.84 2.79
C VAL A 16 -4.85 2.68 3.08
N ILE A 17 -4.50 1.72 3.93
CA ILE A 17 -3.11 1.30 4.15
C ILE A 17 -2.91 -0.01 3.38
N PHE A 18 -1.94 -0.03 2.48
CA PHE A 18 -1.56 -1.22 1.72
C PHE A 18 -0.05 -1.24 1.49
N GLY A 19 0.57 -2.40 1.62
CA GLY A 19 2.00 -2.62 1.40
C GLY A 19 2.36 -4.10 1.51
N PRO A 20 3.55 -4.50 1.05
CA PRO A 20 4.01 -5.88 1.09
C PRO A 20 4.44 -6.31 2.49
N GLY A 21 4.49 -7.63 2.73
CA GLY A 21 5.01 -8.21 3.96
C GLY A 21 4.03 -8.20 5.13
N SER A 22 4.54 -8.61 6.30
CA SER A 22 3.74 -8.73 7.52
C SER A 22 4.05 -7.62 8.50
N THR A 23 3.00 -6.95 8.98
CA THR A 23 3.12 -5.97 10.07
C THR A 23 3.56 -6.61 11.39
N ALA A 24 3.41 -7.94 11.55
CA ALA A 24 3.83 -8.64 12.75
C ALA A 24 5.35 -8.67 12.96
N VAL A 25 6.14 -8.44 11.90
CA VAL A 25 7.61 -8.38 11.97
C VAL A 25 8.15 -6.95 11.87
N MET A 26 7.29 -5.93 11.81
CA MET A 26 7.74 -4.54 11.85
C MET A 26 8.48 -4.29 13.17
N HIS A 27 9.62 -3.59 13.14
CA HIS A 27 10.47 -3.33 14.30
C HIS A 27 11.10 -4.57 14.97
N ALA A 28 11.12 -5.73 14.30
CA ALA A 28 11.87 -6.89 14.77
C ALA A 28 13.37 -6.77 14.42
N ASN A 29 14.23 -7.49 15.13
CA ASN A 29 15.69 -7.48 14.89
C ASN A 29 16.05 -7.90 13.46
N ASP A 30 15.36 -8.92 12.93
CA ASP A 30 15.56 -9.44 11.58
C ASP A 30 14.34 -9.12 10.70
N GLU A 31 13.92 -7.86 10.69
CA GLU A 31 12.81 -7.40 9.84
C GLU A 31 13.07 -7.76 8.36
N TYR A 32 12.07 -8.36 7.71
CA TYR A 32 12.20 -8.84 6.34
C TYR A 32 10.90 -8.70 5.56
N VAL A 33 11.02 -8.82 4.23
CA VAL A 33 9.90 -8.89 3.30
C VAL A 33 10.17 -9.98 2.26
N SER A 34 9.14 -10.72 1.85
CA SER A 34 9.22 -11.65 0.73
C SER A 34 9.41 -10.88 -0.58
N ILE A 35 10.35 -11.33 -1.43
CA ILE A 35 10.57 -10.74 -2.76
C ILE A 35 9.30 -10.84 -3.61
N ASN A 36 8.56 -11.95 -3.50
CA ASN A 36 7.30 -12.11 -4.23
C ASN A 36 6.22 -11.15 -3.75
N ASP A 37 6.13 -10.90 -2.44
CA ASP A 37 5.17 -9.96 -1.87
C ASP A 37 5.50 -8.54 -2.31
N TYR A 38 6.80 -8.19 -2.28
CA TYR A 38 7.29 -6.90 -2.77
C TYR A 38 6.92 -6.64 -4.23
N LEU A 39 7.24 -7.60 -5.12
CA LEU A 39 6.91 -7.50 -6.54
C LEU A 39 5.40 -7.49 -6.80
N THR A 40 4.62 -8.21 -5.98
CA THR A 40 3.16 -8.24 -6.08
C THR A 40 2.56 -6.91 -5.66
N ALA A 41 3.01 -6.33 -4.54
CA ALA A 41 2.52 -5.03 -4.09
C ALA A 41 2.78 -3.92 -5.11
N ILE A 42 3.93 -3.93 -5.78
CA ILE A 42 4.23 -2.99 -6.89
C ILE A 42 3.17 -3.11 -7.98
N LYS A 43 2.89 -4.34 -8.44
CA LYS A 43 1.89 -4.58 -9.50
C LYS A 43 0.50 -4.15 -9.07
N VAL A 44 0.10 -4.45 -7.83
CA VAL A 44 -1.20 -4.03 -7.28
C VAL A 44 -1.31 -2.51 -7.30
N VAL A 45 -0.35 -1.79 -6.74
CA VAL A 45 -0.40 -0.31 -6.72
C VAL A 45 -0.41 0.27 -8.14
N ALA A 46 0.44 -0.23 -9.04
CA ALA A 46 0.48 0.24 -10.42
C ALA A 46 -0.85 0.01 -11.14
N LEU A 47 -1.42 -1.20 -11.04
CA LEU A 47 -2.70 -1.54 -11.67
C LEU A 47 -3.87 -0.77 -11.03
N SER A 48 -3.86 -0.58 -9.71
CA SER A 48 -4.88 0.23 -9.02
C SER A 48 -4.83 1.69 -9.44
N ILE A 49 -3.64 2.28 -9.63
CA ILE A 49 -3.51 3.64 -10.16
C ILE A 49 -4.02 3.70 -11.61
N CYS A 50 -3.65 2.73 -12.46
CA CYS A 50 -4.11 2.69 -13.84
C CYS A 50 -5.64 2.60 -13.93
N ASP A 51 -6.24 1.72 -13.12
CA ASP A 51 -7.69 1.52 -13.05
C ASP A 51 -8.40 2.77 -12.51
N TRP A 52 -7.90 3.33 -11.39
CA TRP A 52 -8.50 4.50 -10.75
C TRP A 52 -8.42 5.77 -11.62
N CYS A 53 -7.28 6.00 -12.26
CA CYS A 53 -7.06 7.18 -13.10
C CYS A 53 -7.59 7.01 -14.53
N GLY A 54 -8.11 5.83 -14.90
CA GLY A 54 -8.73 5.58 -16.20
C GLY A 54 -7.73 5.63 -17.37
N VAL A 55 -6.53 5.08 -17.20
CA VAL A 55 -5.54 5.04 -18.28
C VAL A 55 -5.98 3.99 -19.30
N ASP A 56 -6.29 4.42 -20.52
CA ASP A 56 -6.75 3.54 -21.60
C ASP A 56 -5.74 2.40 -21.83
N ARG A 57 -6.25 1.18 -21.94
CA ARG A 57 -5.46 0.04 -22.41
C ARG A 57 -5.20 0.28 -23.90
N ALA A 58 -3.95 0.62 -24.25
CA ALA A 58 -3.47 0.63 -25.63
C ALA A 58 -3.59 -0.75 -26.28
#